data_AF-A0A496N4R1-F1
#
_entry.id   AF-A0A496N4R1-F1
#
_cell.length_a   1.000
_cell.length_b   1.000
_cell.length_c   1.000
_cell.angle_alpha   90.00
_cell.angle_beta   90.00
_cell.angle_gamma   90.00
#
_symmetry.space_group_name_H-M   'P 1'
#
loop_
_entity.id
_entity.type
_entity.pdbx_description
1 polymer ?
#
loop_
_entity_poly.entity_id
_entity_poly.type
_entity_poly.pdbx_seq_one_letter_code
_entity_poly.pdbx_strand_id
1 'polypeptide(L)'
;MLNNPVKQVVAFFGGRSQVAKITGLSYMAINKWEKKGSFPRTEYTGETHHVEKLSQASKGAFSVEYLLYGDSEGIHSQTTIKE
;
A
#
# COMPACT_ATOMS: atom_id res chain seq x y z
N MET A 1 2.62 2.33 -17.67
CA MET A 1 3.21 2.49 -16.33
C MET A 1 2.10 2.39 -15.29
N LEU A 2 2.34 1.72 -14.17
CA LEU A 2 1.32 1.46 -13.15
C LEU A 2 1.19 2.66 -12.20
N ASN A 3 0.42 3.67 -12.61
CA ASN A 3 0.08 4.84 -11.78
C ASN A 3 -0.91 4.52 -10.63
N ASN A 4 -0.98 3.26 -10.19
CA ASN A 4 -1.94 2.78 -9.20
C ASN A 4 -1.17 2.30 -7.95
N PRO A 5 -1.20 3.04 -6.84
CA PRO A 5 -0.45 2.69 -5.63
C PRO A 5 -0.88 1.34 -5.05
N VAL A 6 -2.17 1.00 -5.15
CA VAL A 6 -2.69 -0.30 -4.68
C VAL A 6 -2.07 -1.45 -5.46
N LYS A 7 -1.92 -1.32 -6.78
CA LYS A 7 -1.28 -2.36 -7.61
C LYS A 7 0.20 -2.53 -7.28
N GLN A 8 0.90 -1.45 -6.98
CA GLN A 8 2.31 -1.52 -6.59
C GLN A 8 2.48 -2.27 -5.27
N VAL A 9 1.65 -1.95 -4.27
CA VAL A 9 1.61 -2.67 -2.99
C VAL A 9 1.29 -4.14 -3.19
N VAL A 10 0.27 -4.46 -3.99
CA VAL A 10 -0.12 -5.85 -4.29
C VAL A 10 1.02 -6.62 -4.96
N ALA A 11 1.73 -5.99 -5.90
CA ALA A 11 2.89 -6.60 -6.56
C ALA A 11 4.07 -6.80 -5.58
N PHE A 12 4.37 -5.81 -4.74
CA PHE A 12 5.45 -5.86 -3.75
C PHE A 12 5.27 -7.01 -2.75
N PHE A 13 4.04 -7.19 -2.23
CA PHE A 13 3.75 -8.27 -1.27
C PHE A 13 3.51 -9.64 -1.92
N GLY A 14 3.68 -9.77 -3.24
CA GLY A 14 3.52 -11.05 -3.95
C GLY A 14 2.06 -11.48 -4.16
N GLY A 15 1.11 -10.56 -4.03
CA GLY A 15 -0.29 -10.77 -4.37
C GLY A 15 -1.31 -10.32 -3.33
N ARG A 16 -2.58 -10.28 -3.75
CA ARG A 16 -3.71 -9.76 -2.96
C ARG A 16 -3.93 -10.51 -1.66
N SER A 17 -3.65 -11.82 -1.64
CA SER A 17 -3.82 -12.66 -0.45
C SER A 17 -2.88 -12.25 0.69
N GLN A 18 -1.68 -11.77 0.38
CA GLN A 18 -0.74 -11.32 1.40
C GLN A 18 -1.12 -9.93 1.94
N VAL A 19 -1.55 -9.03 1.05
CA VAL A 19 -2.10 -7.72 1.44
C VAL A 19 -3.34 -7.89 2.32
N ALA A 20 -4.24 -8.81 1.98
CA ALA A 20 -5.42 -9.17 2.77
C ALA A 20 -5.05 -9.60 4.20
N LYS A 21 -4.03 -10.44 4.35
CA LYS A 21 -3.53 -10.86 5.67
C LYS A 21 -2.97 -9.69 6.50
N ILE A 22 -2.19 -8.80 5.89
CA ILE A 22 -1.60 -7.63 6.56
C ILE A 22 -2.69 -6.64 7.01
N THR A 23 -3.64 -6.37 6.13
CA THR A 23 -4.72 -5.39 6.37
C THR A 23 -5.85 -5.93 7.24
N GLY A 24 -5.98 -7.27 7.34
CA GLY A 24 -7.09 -7.95 8.00
C GLY A 24 -8.38 -7.95 7.18
N LEU A 25 -8.29 -7.72 5.87
CA LEU A 25 -9.44 -7.60 4.97
C LEU A 25 -9.62 -8.82 4.09
N SER A 26 -10.78 -8.93 3.45
CA SER A 26 -11.03 -9.97 2.47
C SER A 26 -10.29 -9.70 1.16
N TYR A 27 -9.97 -10.77 0.42
CA TYR A 27 -9.43 -10.69 -0.94
C TYR A 27 -10.29 -9.79 -1.85
N MET A 28 -11.61 -9.83 -1.67
CA MET A 28 -12.55 -9.02 -2.46
C MET A 28 -12.45 -7.53 -2.16
N ALA A 29 -12.14 -7.14 -0.91
CA ALA A 29 -11.87 -5.74 -0.57
C ALA A 29 -10.62 -5.24 -1.31
N ILE A 30 -9.52 -6.01 -1.27
CA ILE A 30 -8.28 -5.66 -1.98
C ILE A 30 -8.50 -5.57 -3.50
N ASN A 31 -9.25 -6.52 -4.07
CA ASN A 31 -9.62 -6.50 -5.50
C ASN A 31 -10.43 -5.24 -5.87
N LYS A 32 -11.35 -4.79 -5.00
CA LYS A 32 -12.10 -3.53 -5.22
C LYS A 32 -11.16 -2.32 -5.21
N TRP A 33 -10.25 -2.24 -4.25
CA TRP A 33 -9.26 -1.16 -4.19
C TRP A 33 -8.38 -1.14 -5.42
N GLU A 34 -7.94 -2.31 -5.90
CA GLU A 34 -7.10 -2.41 -7.08
C GLU A 34 -7.82 -1.97 -8.37
N LYS A 35 -9.10 -2.35 -8.52
CA LYS A 35 -9.95 -1.90 -9.63
C LYS A 35 -10.19 -0.40 -9.59
N LYS A 36 -10.40 0.17 -8.40
CA LYS A 36 -10.59 1.61 -8.20
C LYS A 36 -9.29 2.40 -8.33
N GLY A 37 -8.17 1.74 -8.03
CA GLY A 37 -6.84 2.33 -7.97
C GLY A 37 -6.58 3.27 -6.82
N SER A 38 -7.40 3.19 -5.78
CA SER A 38 -7.25 3.99 -4.56
C SER A 38 -7.74 3.22 -3.33
N PHE A 39 -7.18 3.60 -2.19
CA PHE A 39 -7.58 3.12 -0.88
C PHE A 39 -8.98 3.65 -0.49
N PRO A 40 -9.67 3.03 0.48
CA PRO A 40 -10.99 3.48 0.88
C PRO A 40 -10.90 4.86 1.53
N ARG A 41 -11.98 5.65 1.41
CA ARG A 41 -12.04 7.03 1.92
C ARG A 41 -11.77 7.12 3.43
N THR A 42 -12.06 6.05 4.16
CA THR A 42 -11.79 5.90 5.60
C THR A 42 -10.31 6.02 5.96
N GLU A 43 -9.40 5.70 5.03
CA GLU A 43 -7.97 5.93 5.24
C GLU A 43 -7.61 7.43 5.17
N TYR A 44 -8.35 8.21 4.37
CA TYR A 44 -8.14 9.66 4.28
C TYR A 44 -8.77 10.42 5.44
N THR A 45 -9.80 9.85 6.09
CA THR A 45 -10.44 10.43 7.28
C THR A 45 -9.86 9.90 8.58
N GLY A 46 -8.90 8.96 8.54
CA GLY A 46 -8.26 8.38 9.72
C GLY A 46 -9.14 7.41 10.51
N GLU A 47 -10.25 6.95 9.93
CA GLU A 47 -11.12 5.92 10.55
C GLU A 47 -10.51 4.52 10.44
N THR A 48 -9.68 4.30 9.42
CA THR A 48 -8.94 3.06 9.22
C THR A 48 -7.47 3.34 8.92
N HIS A 49 -6.60 2.41 9.33
CA HIS A 49 -5.14 2.52 9.22
C HIS A 49 -4.53 1.34 8.44
N HIS A 50 -5.16 0.93 7.33
CA HIS A 50 -4.65 -0.14 6.47
C HIS A 50 -3.36 0.27 5.76
N VAL A 51 -3.26 1.53 5.33
CA VAL A 51 -2.09 2.08 4.63
C VAL A 51 -0.87 2.12 5.55
N GLU A 52 -1.05 2.49 6.83
CA GLU A 52 0.01 2.44 7.84
C GLU A 52 0.54 1.03 8.07
N LYS A 53 -0.36 0.04 8.20
CA LYS A 53 0.03 -1.38 8.32
C LYS A 53 0.85 -1.84 7.11
N LEU A 54 0.48 -1.41 5.92
CA LEU A 54 1.20 -1.73 4.69
C LEU A 54 2.56 -1.04 4.63
N SER A 55 2.63 0.23 5.03
CA SER A 55 3.90 0.97 5.15
C SER A 55 4.87 0.27 6.10
N GLN A 56 4.41 -0.07 7.31
CA GLN A 56 5.19 -0.81 8.30
C GLN A 56 5.61 -2.20 7.81
N ALA A 57 4.68 -2.97 7.23
CA ALA A 57 4.98 -4.29 6.68
C ALA A 57 5.97 -4.24 5.50
N SER A 58 5.99 -3.13 4.77
CA SER A 58 6.91 -2.88 3.67
C SER A 58 8.29 -2.38 4.13
N LYS A 59 8.49 -2.21 5.44
CA LYS A 59 9.73 -1.69 6.05
C LYS A 59 10.16 -0.34 5.47
N GLY A 60 9.20 0.54 5.19
CA GLY A 60 9.47 1.88 4.66
C GLY A 60 9.59 1.96 3.13
N ALA A 61 9.32 0.88 2.38
CA ALA A 61 9.29 0.94 0.91
C ALA A 61 8.13 1.80 0.38
N PHE A 62 7.04 1.94 1.15
CA PHE A 62 5.94 2.85 0.86
C PHE A 62 5.67 3.76 2.06
N SER A 63 5.58 5.08 1.85
CA SER A 63 5.06 6.01 2.85
C SER A 63 3.53 6.08 2.80
N VAL A 64 2.92 6.52 3.91
CA VAL A 64 1.46 6.67 3.99
C VAL A 64 1.00 7.77 3.03
N GLU A 65 1.75 8.85 2.98
CA GLU A 65 1.51 10.00 2.11
C GLU A 65 1.55 9.61 0.64
N TYR A 66 2.53 8.79 0.24
CA TYR A 66 2.63 8.26 -1.13
C TYR A 66 1.39 7.44 -1.51
N LEU A 67 0.96 6.55 -0.61
CA LEU A 67 -0.16 5.66 -0.88
C LEU A 67 -1.50 6.40 -0.92
N LEU A 68 -1.66 7.49 -0.17
CA LEU A 68 -2.89 8.29 -0.13
C LEU A 68 -2.94 9.35 -1.24
N TYR A 69 -1.88 10.14 -1.38
CA TYR A 69 -1.88 11.35 -2.23
C TYR A 69 -1.14 11.15 -3.54
N GLY A 70 -0.29 10.12 -3.66
CA GLY A 70 0.49 9.86 -4.86
C GLY A 70 1.63 10.85 -5.07
N ASP A 71 2.04 11.58 -4.02
CA ASP A 71 3.13 12.55 -4.11
C ASP A 71 4.43 11.88 -4.54
N SER A 72 5.09 12.46 -5.54
CA SER A 72 6.26 11.90 -6.25
C SER A 72 7.51 11.70 -5.39
N GLU A 73 7.51 12.16 -4.14
CA GLU A 73 8.65 12.12 -3.20
C GLU A 73 8.63 10.87 -2.28
N GLY A 74 7.92 9.81 -2.67
CA GLY A 74 7.66 8.64 -1.82
C GLY A 74 8.49 7.39 -2.09
N ILE A 75 9.32 7.34 -3.13
CA ILE A 75 10.24 6.22 -3.37
C ILE A 75 11.55 6.51 -2.66
N HIS A 76 11.55 6.48 -1.33
CA HIS A 76 12.79 6.39 -0.59
C HIS A 76 13.36 4.98 -0.76
N SER A 77 14.13 4.83 -1.84
CA SER A 77 15.05 3.72 -2.03
C SER A 77 16.00 3.68 -0.82
N GLN A 78 15.78 2.79 0.13
CA GLN A 78 16.78 2.48 1.15
C GLN A 78 16.61 1.05 1.67
N THR A 79 17.22 0.10 0.96
CA THR A 79 17.96 -0.99 1.61
C THR A 79 19.14 -1.38 0.72
N THR A 80 20.14 -0.51 0.64
CA THR A 80 21.53 -0.97 0.53
C THR A 80 21.96 -1.31 1.95
N ILE A 81 21.81 -2.57 2.36
CA ILE A 81 22.62 -3.11 3.45
C ILE A 81 23.96 -3.46 2.80
N LYS A 82 24.99 -2.66 3.09
CA LYS A 82 26.39 -3.05 2.98
C LYS A 82 26.69 -3.91 4.20
N GLU A 83 26.99 -5.18 3.98
CA GLU A 83 27.87 -5.97 4.84
C GLU A 83 29.27 -6.02 4.22
#